data_AF-A0A9X2ZKX6-F1
#
_entry.id   AF-A0A9X2ZKX6-F1
#
_cell.length_a   1.000
_cell.length_b   1.000
_cell.length_c   1.000
_cell.angle_alpha   90.00
_cell.angle_beta   90.00
_cell.angle_gamma   90.00
#
_symmetry.space_group_name_H-M   'P 1'
#
loop_
_entity.id
_entity.type
_entity.pdbx_description
1 polymer ?
#
loop_
_entity_poly.entity_id
_entity_poly.type
_entity_poly.pdbx_seq_one_letter_code
_entity_poly.pdbx_strand_id
1 'polypeptide(L)'
;MFYKKIIYVWVLFSCALAYSQSVSEVFQKLGKQYSIPKPLQYKSSYALYKDFDSKKIEESYNGIFYKNEFNEVYMKIGDSEILNLKKAYLKINHSEKAIQILNPMDNYLGDFDMKPLFDLCTIEKFLDYKTYWEITMVAKSYSSLPYSKIVVQITKNYFLQKQIFYYNTAVNFSKDYRSPDSHYPRLEVTNMNYNRNPVKASIFNSSTYFTISGKKQIILSERLKKYEIID
;
A
#
# COMPACT_ATOMS: atom_id res chain seq x y z
N MET A 1 42.52 33.05 32.06
CA MET A 1 42.60 31.86 31.17
C MET A 1 41.48 30.82 31.38
N PHE A 2 40.62 30.95 32.41
CA PHE A 2 39.53 30.00 32.69
C PHE A 2 38.26 30.21 31.84
N TYR A 3 37.91 31.45 31.48
CA TYR A 3 36.71 31.73 30.67
C TYR A 3 36.75 31.16 29.25
N LYS A 4 37.94 31.02 28.65
CA LYS A 4 38.09 30.41 27.31
C LYS A 4 37.80 28.90 27.30
N LYS A 5 37.95 28.19 28.43
CA LYS A 5 37.68 26.75 28.52
C LYS A 5 36.18 26.42 28.68
N ILE A 6 35.38 27.33 29.24
CA ILE A 6 33.94 27.13 29.46
C ILE A 6 33.15 27.24 28.14
N ILE A 7 33.60 28.08 27.20
CA ILE A 7 32.93 28.29 25.90
C ILE A 7 32.97 27.02 25.03
N TYR A 8 34.04 26.22 25.07
CA TYR A 8 34.15 24.99 24.29
C TYR A 8 33.18 23.89 24.77
N VAL A 9 32.83 23.86 26.06
CA VAL A 9 31.90 22.86 26.62
C VAL A 9 30.46 23.15 26.20
N TRP A 10 30.09 24.42 26.04
CA TRP A 10 28.75 24.82 25.58
C TRP A 10 28.51 24.57 24.08
N VAL A 11 29.55 24.74 23.25
CA VAL A 11 29.46 24.43 21.80
C VAL A 11 29.30 22.93 21.55
N LEU A 12 29.94 22.07 22.36
CA LEU A 12 29.78 20.60 22.25
C LEU A 12 28.38 20.11 22.66
N PHE A 13 27.71 20.78 23.59
CA PHE A 13 26.34 20.43 24.00
C PHE A 13 25.25 20.90 23.01
N SER A 14 25.57 21.88 22.16
CA SER A 14 24.62 22.45 21.20
C SER A 14 24.44 21.61 19.92
N CYS A 15 25.39 20.70 19.64
CA CYS A 15 25.37 19.87 18.42
C CYS A 15 24.55 18.58 18.53
N ALA A 16 23.92 18.30 19.68
CA ALA A 16 23.20 17.05 19.93
C ALA A 16 21.67 17.17 19.93
N LEU A 17 21.10 18.26 19.40
CA LEU A 17 19.67 18.29 19.05
C LEU A 17 19.44 17.53 17.75
N ALA A 18 19.74 16.24 17.77
CA ALA A 18 19.26 15.31 16.76
C ALA A 18 17.74 15.24 16.92
N TYR A 19 17.01 15.96 16.06
CA TYR A 19 15.56 15.83 15.95
C TYR A 19 15.23 14.40 15.50
N SER A 20 15.04 13.50 16.46
CA SER A 20 14.49 12.18 16.20
C SER A 20 13.03 12.36 15.80
N GLN A 21 12.70 12.13 14.52
CA GLN A 21 11.31 12.10 14.08
C GLN A 21 10.55 11.00 14.82
N SER A 22 9.24 11.15 14.98
CA SER A 22 8.38 10.08 15.50
C SER A 22 7.79 9.24 14.37
N VAL A 23 7.39 8.00 14.67
CA VAL A 23 6.66 7.13 13.71
C VAL A 23 5.39 7.81 13.20
N SER A 24 4.65 8.49 14.09
CA SER A 24 3.45 9.24 13.74
C SER A 24 3.74 10.36 12.74
N GLU A 25 4.82 11.13 12.94
CA GLU A 25 5.22 12.17 11.98
C GLU A 25 5.60 11.61 10.61
N VAL A 26 6.32 10.48 10.57
CA VAL A 26 6.70 9.83 9.30
C VAL A 26 5.46 9.42 8.53
N PHE A 27 4.51 8.76 9.19
CA PHE A 27 3.27 8.34 8.55
C PHE A 27 2.36 9.51 8.18
N GLN A 28 2.29 10.57 8.99
CA GLN A 28 1.53 11.77 8.65
C GLN A 28 2.10 12.44 7.39
N LYS A 29 3.42 12.51 7.25
CA LYS A 29 4.07 13.06 6.05
C LYS A 29 3.93 12.14 4.84
N LEU A 30 3.97 10.81 5.02
CA LEU A 30 3.61 9.84 3.98
C LEU A 30 2.19 10.08 3.49
N GLY A 31 1.21 10.16 4.40
CA GLY A 31 -0.18 10.47 4.07
C GLY A 31 -0.32 11.75 3.28
N LYS A 32 0.29 12.84 3.75
CA LYS A 32 0.33 14.11 3.02
C LYS A 32 0.89 13.96 1.60
N GLN A 33 1.98 13.20 1.40
CA GLN A 33 2.52 12.98 0.06
C GLN A 33 1.52 12.28 -0.87
N TYR A 34 0.77 11.31 -0.36
CA TYR A 34 -0.21 10.57 -1.15
C TYR A 34 -1.51 11.36 -1.36
N SER A 35 -1.86 12.28 -0.46
CA SER A 35 -3.04 13.15 -0.58
C SER A 35 -2.85 14.34 -1.53
N ILE A 36 -1.61 14.74 -1.88
CA ILE A 36 -1.38 15.86 -2.81
C ILE A 36 -2.11 15.63 -4.14
N PRO A 37 -2.92 16.60 -4.64
CA PRO A 37 -3.64 16.51 -5.92
C PRO A 37 -2.70 16.71 -7.11
N LYS A 38 -1.76 15.77 -7.27
CA LYS A 38 -0.82 15.67 -8.37
C LYS A 38 -0.73 14.22 -8.82
N PRO A 39 -0.42 13.97 -10.10
CA PRO A 39 -0.24 12.61 -10.59
C PRO A 39 0.75 11.83 -9.71
N LEU A 40 0.50 10.55 -9.49
CA LEU A 40 1.44 9.64 -8.84
C LEU A 40 1.38 8.32 -9.58
N GLN A 41 2.54 7.79 -9.93
CA GLN A 41 2.63 6.46 -10.50
C GLN A 41 3.83 5.71 -9.95
N TYR A 42 3.67 4.41 -9.77
CA TYR A 42 4.75 3.49 -9.42
C TYR A 42 4.38 2.06 -9.86
N LYS A 43 5.40 1.20 -9.94
CA LYS A 43 5.24 -0.23 -10.12
C LYS A 43 5.38 -0.93 -8.78
N SER A 44 4.65 -2.02 -8.59
CA SER A 44 4.71 -2.85 -7.39
C SER A 44 5.10 -4.27 -7.77
N SER A 45 5.90 -4.92 -6.94
CA SER A 45 6.20 -6.34 -7.01
C SER A 45 5.72 -6.99 -5.72
N TYR A 46 4.95 -8.06 -5.86
CA TYR A 46 4.42 -8.87 -4.77
C TYR A 46 5.13 -10.22 -4.81
N ALA A 47 5.66 -10.66 -3.68
CA ALA A 47 6.30 -11.96 -3.54
C ALA A 47 5.76 -12.65 -2.29
N LEU A 48 5.11 -13.80 -2.47
CA LEU A 48 4.63 -14.66 -1.41
C LEU A 48 5.68 -15.73 -1.12
N TYR A 49 6.01 -15.89 0.14
CA TYR A 49 6.91 -16.93 0.64
C TYR A 49 6.10 -17.86 1.55
N LYS A 50 6.33 -19.17 1.45
CA LYS A 50 5.62 -20.16 2.29
C LYS A 50 5.81 -19.92 3.78
N ASP A 51 7.03 -19.58 4.19
CA ASP A 51 7.43 -19.38 5.59
C ASP A 51 8.02 -17.98 5.82
N PHE A 52 8.05 -17.57 7.08
CA PHE A 52 8.59 -16.29 7.53
C PHE A 52 10.05 -16.06 7.18
N ASP A 53 10.86 -17.10 7.09
CA ASP A 53 12.30 -17.05 6.84
C ASP A 53 12.69 -17.67 5.49
N SER A 54 11.72 -18.23 4.76
CA SER A 54 11.96 -18.78 3.43
C SER A 54 12.53 -17.72 2.49
N LYS A 55 13.50 -18.16 1.68
CA LYS A 55 14.11 -17.36 0.60
C LYS A 55 13.54 -17.71 -0.78
N LYS A 56 12.74 -18.78 -0.85
CA LYS A 56 12.12 -19.24 -2.09
C LYS A 56 10.77 -18.55 -2.24
N ILE A 57 10.61 -17.82 -3.33
CA ILE A 57 9.33 -17.25 -3.74
C ILE A 57 8.42 -18.39 -4.18
N GLU A 58 7.24 -18.47 -3.60
CA GLU A 58 6.19 -19.42 -3.96
C GLU A 58 5.32 -18.85 -5.08
N GLU A 59 4.88 -17.60 -4.93
CA GLU A 59 4.10 -16.89 -5.91
C GLU A 59 4.60 -15.46 -6.07
N SER A 60 4.47 -14.90 -7.26
CA SER A 60 4.81 -13.50 -7.51
C SER A 60 3.86 -12.85 -8.50
N TYR A 61 3.52 -11.59 -8.21
CA TYR A 61 2.67 -10.78 -9.06
C TYR A 61 3.30 -9.41 -9.27
N ASN A 62 3.09 -8.83 -10.45
CA ASN A 62 3.38 -7.44 -10.69
C ASN A 62 2.11 -6.61 -10.52
N GLY A 63 2.30 -5.38 -10.08
CA GLY A 63 1.25 -4.40 -10.00
C GLY A 63 1.69 -3.04 -10.52
N ILE A 64 0.69 -2.22 -10.78
CA ILE A 64 0.84 -0.83 -11.16
C ILE A 64 -0.17 0.00 -10.38
N PHE A 65 0.26 1.18 -9.98
CA PHE A 65 -0.58 2.15 -9.33
C PHE A 65 -0.49 3.46 -10.07
N TYR A 66 -1.64 4.05 -10.39
CA TYR A 66 -1.77 5.37 -10.96
C TYR A 66 -2.77 6.19 -10.17
N LYS A 67 -2.44 7.46 -10.02
CA LYS A 67 -3.30 8.51 -9.48
C LYS A 67 -3.19 9.71 -10.40
N ASN A 68 -4.30 10.38 -10.70
CA ASN A 68 -4.28 11.64 -11.44
C ASN A 68 -4.38 12.88 -10.53
N GLU A 69 -4.41 14.07 -11.13
CA GLU A 69 -4.55 15.35 -10.42
C GLU A 69 -5.91 15.53 -9.72
N PHE A 70 -6.93 14.79 -10.16
CA PHE A 70 -8.27 14.77 -9.54
C PHE A 70 -8.40 13.73 -8.42
N ASN A 71 -7.29 13.12 -7.99
CA ASN A 71 -7.24 12.03 -7.01
C ASN A 71 -8.00 10.76 -7.44
N GLU A 72 -8.32 10.60 -8.72
CA GLU A 72 -8.82 9.33 -9.23
C GLU A 72 -7.69 8.31 -9.26
N VAL A 73 -8.02 7.05 -8.99
CA VAL A 73 -7.04 6.00 -8.75
C VAL A 73 -7.30 4.82 -9.66
N TYR A 74 -6.23 4.26 -10.18
CA TYR A 74 -6.21 2.98 -10.87
C TYR A 74 -5.12 2.13 -10.25
N MET A 75 -5.46 0.91 -9.88
CA MET A 75 -4.54 -0.07 -9.36
C MET A 75 -4.77 -1.39 -10.08
N LYS A 76 -3.70 -2.03 -10.53
CA LYS A 76 -3.75 -3.40 -11.05
C LYS A 76 -2.77 -4.25 -10.27
N ILE A 77 -3.21 -5.40 -9.80
CA ILE A 77 -2.39 -6.38 -9.07
C ILE A 77 -2.73 -7.75 -9.65
N GLY A 78 -1.80 -8.36 -10.36
CA GLY A 78 -2.08 -9.60 -11.11
C GLY A 78 -3.28 -9.43 -12.05
N ASP A 79 -4.28 -10.29 -11.87
CA ASP A 79 -5.51 -10.31 -12.67
C ASP A 79 -6.63 -9.41 -12.12
N SER A 80 -6.36 -8.65 -11.06
CA SER A 80 -7.34 -7.74 -10.46
C SER A 80 -7.07 -6.29 -10.81
N GLU A 81 -8.10 -5.56 -11.23
CA GLU A 81 -8.08 -4.10 -11.42
C GLU A 81 -9.04 -3.43 -10.43
N ILE A 82 -8.60 -2.33 -9.82
CA ILE A 82 -9.41 -1.49 -8.94
C ILE A 82 -9.34 -0.06 -9.46
N LEU A 83 -10.48 0.58 -9.59
CA LEU A 83 -10.59 1.98 -9.98
C LEU A 83 -11.42 2.74 -8.99
N ASN A 84 -10.94 3.90 -8.54
CA ASN A 84 -11.77 4.89 -7.89
C ASN A 84 -11.86 6.12 -8.79
N LEU A 85 -12.92 6.21 -9.57
CA LEU A 85 -13.21 7.30 -10.48
C LEU A 85 -14.18 8.28 -9.82
N LYS A 86 -14.28 9.50 -10.37
CA LYS A 86 -15.23 10.51 -9.89
C LYS A 86 -16.69 10.04 -9.88
N LYS A 87 -17.05 9.09 -10.75
CA LYS A 87 -18.44 8.63 -10.96
C LYS A 87 -18.70 7.20 -10.50
N ALA A 88 -17.66 6.40 -10.29
CA ALA A 88 -17.82 5.01 -9.85
C ALA A 88 -16.55 4.48 -9.20
N TYR A 89 -16.73 3.52 -8.31
CA TYR A 89 -15.68 2.65 -7.83
C TYR A 89 -15.84 1.26 -8.48
N LEU A 90 -14.78 0.75 -9.08
CA LEU A 90 -14.79 -0.50 -9.84
C LEU A 90 -13.82 -1.49 -9.21
N LYS A 91 -14.24 -2.75 -9.11
CA LYS A 91 -13.36 -3.90 -8.89
C LYS A 91 -13.57 -4.89 -10.02
N ILE A 92 -12.52 -5.28 -10.71
CA ILE A 92 -12.57 -6.17 -11.86
C ILE A 92 -11.64 -7.34 -11.57
N ASN A 93 -12.17 -8.55 -11.65
CA ASN A 93 -11.39 -9.78 -11.61
C ASN A 93 -11.36 -10.40 -13.00
N HIS A 94 -10.19 -10.42 -13.64
CA HIS A 94 -10.04 -10.93 -15.00
C HIS A 94 -10.08 -12.46 -15.08
N SER A 95 -9.63 -13.17 -14.04
CA SER A 95 -9.64 -14.64 -14.04
C SER A 95 -11.06 -15.18 -13.88
N GLU A 96 -11.85 -14.55 -13.01
CA GLU A 96 -13.27 -14.88 -12.80
C GLU A 96 -14.21 -14.23 -13.83
N LYS A 97 -13.71 -13.29 -14.64
CA LYS A 97 -14.52 -12.43 -15.53
C LYS A 97 -15.67 -11.76 -14.78
N ALA A 98 -15.34 -11.16 -13.65
CA ALA A 98 -16.29 -10.49 -12.78
C ALA A 98 -16.00 -8.99 -12.69
N ILE A 99 -17.03 -8.16 -12.56
CA ILE A 99 -16.91 -6.74 -12.26
C ILE A 99 -17.94 -6.32 -11.21
N GLN A 100 -17.48 -5.62 -10.17
CA GLN A 100 -18.33 -4.92 -9.21
C GLN A 100 -18.28 -3.43 -9.51
N ILE A 101 -19.45 -2.78 -9.51
CA ILE A 101 -19.61 -1.35 -9.80
C ILE A 101 -20.35 -0.70 -8.64
N LEU A 102 -19.63 0.11 -7.87
CA LEU A 102 -20.14 0.79 -6.68
C LEU A 102 -20.08 2.31 -6.85
N ASN A 103 -20.69 3.02 -5.91
CA ASN A 103 -20.49 4.47 -5.78
C ASN A 103 -19.01 4.78 -5.51
N PRO A 104 -18.50 5.93 -5.99
CA PRO A 104 -17.15 6.39 -5.66
C PRO A 104 -16.88 6.33 -4.16
N MET A 105 -15.67 5.91 -3.80
CA MET A 105 -15.21 6.04 -2.44
C MET A 105 -14.63 7.44 -2.25
N ASP A 106 -15.28 8.22 -1.39
CA ASP A 106 -14.70 9.47 -0.90
C ASP A 106 -13.36 9.17 -0.23
N ASN A 107 -12.36 10.02 -0.50
CA ASN A 107 -11.05 9.89 0.14
C ASN A 107 -10.42 8.49 0.03
N TYR A 108 -10.54 7.83 -1.13
CA TYR A 108 -9.98 6.48 -1.35
C TYR A 108 -8.49 6.35 -1.03
N LEU A 109 -7.71 7.42 -1.25
CA LEU A 109 -6.33 7.57 -0.76
C LEU A 109 -6.19 8.72 0.25
N GLY A 110 -7.32 9.26 0.71
CA GLY A 110 -7.36 10.45 1.56
C GLY A 110 -6.68 10.23 2.89
N ASP A 111 -6.65 11.29 3.71
CA ASP A 111 -5.89 11.42 4.96
C ASP A 111 -5.55 10.06 5.55
N PHE A 112 -4.36 9.58 5.21
CA PHE A 112 -3.86 8.26 5.54
C PHE A 112 -3.77 8.16 7.06
N ASP A 113 -4.91 7.86 7.67
CA ASP A 113 -5.09 7.82 9.10
C ASP A 113 -4.55 6.48 9.56
N MET A 114 -3.38 6.53 10.16
CA MET A 114 -2.74 5.35 10.73
C MET A 114 -3.23 5.05 12.14
N LYS A 115 -4.13 5.88 12.70
CA LYS A 115 -4.72 5.63 14.01
C LYS A 115 -5.40 4.26 14.10
N PRO A 116 -6.25 3.83 13.15
CA PRO A 116 -6.81 2.47 13.18
C PRO A 116 -5.73 1.38 13.18
N LEU A 117 -4.59 1.59 12.49
CA LEU A 117 -3.49 0.64 12.52
C LEU A 117 -2.77 0.64 13.88
N PHE A 118 -2.54 1.81 14.50
CA PHE A 118 -1.95 1.91 15.83
C PHE A 118 -2.88 1.45 16.96
N ASP A 119 -4.19 1.45 16.72
CA ASP A 119 -5.15 0.85 17.62
C ASP A 119 -5.01 -0.69 17.63
N LEU A 120 -4.62 -1.28 16.51
CA LEU A 120 -4.44 -2.72 16.34
C LEU A 120 -3.00 -3.23 16.55
N CYS A 121 -2.00 -2.35 16.45
CA CYS A 121 -0.58 -2.71 16.53
C CYS A 121 0.18 -1.93 17.61
N THR A 122 1.27 -2.49 18.11
CA THR A 122 2.31 -1.78 18.84
C THR A 122 3.51 -1.53 17.94
N ILE A 123 4.20 -0.40 18.14
CA ILE A 123 5.49 -0.17 17.49
C ILE A 123 6.56 -0.95 18.27
N GLU A 124 7.12 -1.98 17.64
CA GLU A 124 8.23 -2.75 18.21
C GLU A 124 9.57 -2.05 17.95
N LYS A 125 9.74 -1.50 16.73
CA LYS A 125 11.02 -0.94 16.30
C LYS A 125 10.83 0.24 15.37
N PHE A 126 11.65 1.27 15.54
CA PHE A 126 11.76 2.39 14.61
C PHE A 126 13.23 2.71 14.36
N LEU A 127 13.69 2.51 13.14
CA LEU A 127 15.08 2.70 12.75
C LEU A 127 15.19 3.77 11.68
N ASP A 128 16.11 4.71 11.91
CA ASP A 128 16.49 5.73 10.95
C ASP A 128 17.75 5.28 10.19
N TYR A 129 17.56 4.83 8.95
CA TYR A 129 18.66 4.57 8.02
C TYR A 129 18.92 5.80 7.15
N LYS A 130 20.12 5.88 6.55
CA LYS A 130 20.53 7.00 5.68
C LYS A 130 19.51 7.32 4.58
N THR A 131 18.88 6.31 3.98
CA THR A 131 18.00 6.46 2.81
C THR A 131 16.52 6.22 3.09
N TYR A 132 16.18 5.59 4.22
CA TYR A 132 14.80 5.28 4.59
C TYR A 132 14.63 5.17 6.11
N TRP A 133 13.38 5.19 6.57
CA TRP A 133 12.98 4.72 7.89
C TRP A 133 12.43 3.31 7.79
N GLU A 134 12.74 2.47 8.77
CA GLU A 134 12.14 1.15 8.94
C GLU A 134 11.30 1.12 10.21
N ILE A 135 10.03 0.76 10.09
CA ILE A 135 9.08 0.69 11.19
C ILE A 135 8.61 -0.76 11.27
N THR A 136 8.82 -1.39 12.43
CA THR A 136 8.29 -2.73 12.73
C THR A 136 7.13 -2.59 13.69
N MET A 137 5.98 -3.12 13.28
CA MET A 137 4.74 -3.14 14.02
C MET A 137 4.36 -4.59 14.31
N VAL A 138 3.93 -4.87 15.53
CA VAL A 138 3.44 -6.19 15.93
C VAL A 138 1.98 -6.04 16.33
N ALA A 139 1.16 -6.99 15.89
CA ALA A 139 -0.26 -7.00 16.23
C ALA A 139 -0.45 -7.15 17.75
N LYS A 140 -1.36 -6.36 18.32
CA LYS A 140 -1.79 -6.55 19.72
C LYS A 140 -2.52 -7.88 19.85
N SER A 141 -2.49 -8.46 21.06
CA SER A 141 -3.29 -9.64 21.39
C SER A 141 -4.76 -9.41 21.03
N TYR A 142 -5.40 -10.41 20.43
CA TYR A 142 -6.80 -10.37 19.99
C TYR A 142 -7.13 -9.30 18.94
N SER A 143 -6.13 -8.75 18.24
CA SER A 143 -6.42 -7.94 17.07
C SER A 143 -7.07 -8.80 15.97
N SER A 144 -7.98 -8.21 15.21
CA SER A 144 -8.58 -8.83 14.02
C SER A 144 -7.66 -8.79 12.80
N LEU A 145 -6.39 -8.38 12.96
CA LEU A 145 -5.44 -8.33 11.86
C LEU A 145 -5.07 -9.75 11.43
N PRO A 146 -5.01 -10.04 10.11
CA PRO A 146 -4.54 -11.33 9.60
C PRO A 146 -3.00 -11.45 9.66
N TYR A 147 -2.32 -10.49 10.29
CA TYR A 147 -0.88 -10.39 10.33
C TYR A 147 -0.39 -10.36 11.78
N SER A 148 0.66 -11.12 12.07
CA SER A 148 1.36 -11.06 13.37
C SER A 148 2.34 -9.89 13.42
N LYS A 149 2.96 -9.57 12.29
CA LYS A 149 3.98 -8.52 12.18
C LYS A 149 3.91 -7.83 10.82
N ILE A 150 4.14 -6.53 10.83
CA ILE A 150 4.21 -5.68 9.64
C ILE A 150 5.51 -4.88 9.70
N VAL A 151 6.35 -4.99 8.68
CA VAL A 151 7.55 -4.15 8.52
C VAL A 151 7.31 -3.20 7.35
N VAL A 152 7.57 -1.91 7.56
CA VAL A 152 7.38 -0.87 6.55
C VAL A 152 8.67 -0.11 6.37
N GLN A 153 9.08 0.09 5.11
CA GLN A 153 10.20 0.94 4.74
C GLN A 153 9.70 2.15 3.97
N ILE A 154 9.98 3.34 4.51
CA ILE A 154 9.56 4.63 3.97
C ILE A 154 10.82 5.43 3.66
N THR A 155 11.03 5.81 2.40
CA THR A 155 12.16 6.66 2.00
C THR A 155 12.11 8.03 2.66
N LYS A 156 13.24 8.75 2.70
CA LYS A 156 13.30 10.11 3.29
C LYS A 156 12.42 11.16 2.59
N ASN A 157 11.96 10.90 1.37
CA ASN A 157 10.98 11.71 0.65
C ASN A 157 9.53 11.23 0.88
N TYR A 158 9.31 10.36 1.87
CA TYR A 158 8.01 9.81 2.27
C TYR A 158 7.30 9.07 1.13
N PHE A 159 8.04 8.17 0.47
CA PHE A 159 7.49 7.18 -0.43
C PHE A 159 7.54 5.80 0.22
N LEU A 160 6.44 5.06 0.11
CA LEU A 160 6.32 3.71 0.67
C LEU A 160 7.07 2.74 -0.24
N GLN A 161 8.32 2.42 0.10
CA GLN A 161 9.19 1.62 -0.74
C GLN A 161 8.97 0.11 -0.55
N LYS A 162 8.82 -0.34 0.68
CA LYS A 162 8.65 -1.77 0.98
C LYS A 162 7.67 -1.99 2.12
N GLN A 163 6.88 -3.06 2.01
CA GLN A 163 6.06 -3.60 3.08
C GLN A 163 6.29 -5.10 3.17
N ILE A 164 6.30 -5.63 4.39
CA ILE A 164 6.43 -7.05 4.65
C ILE A 164 5.34 -7.42 5.65
N PHE A 165 4.45 -8.32 5.25
CA PHE A 165 3.34 -8.80 6.07
C PHE A 165 3.62 -10.26 6.45
N TYR A 166 3.68 -10.53 7.74
CA TYR A 166 3.84 -11.88 8.29
C TYR A 166 2.46 -12.36 8.74
N TYR A 167 1.91 -13.39 8.11
CA TYR A 167 0.55 -13.87 8.40
C TYR A 167 0.49 -14.56 9.77
N ASN A 168 -0.60 -14.37 10.50
CA ASN A 168 -0.82 -15.08 11.78
C ASN A 168 -1.66 -16.36 11.63
N THR A 169 -2.14 -16.64 10.42
CA THR A 169 -2.87 -17.86 10.08
C THR A 169 -2.05 -18.73 9.14
N ALA A 170 -2.15 -20.05 9.34
CA ALA A 170 -1.53 -21.01 8.45
C ALA A 170 -2.33 -21.11 7.14
N VAL A 171 -1.63 -21.19 6.02
CA VAL A 171 -2.19 -21.42 4.68
C VAL A 171 -1.74 -22.80 4.20
N ASN A 172 -2.68 -23.59 3.68
CA ASN A 172 -2.36 -24.88 3.07
C ASN A 172 -1.91 -24.66 1.62
N PHE A 173 -0.66 -24.96 1.32
CA PHE A 173 -0.06 -24.89 -0.02
C PHE A 173 -0.19 -26.19 -0.82
N SER A 174 -0.78 -27.24 -0.23
CA SER A 174 -1.01 -28.51 -0.90
C SER A 174 -2.20 -28.42 -1.84
N LYS A 175 -2.08 -29.06 -3.01
CA LYS A 175 -3.22 -29.31 -3.90
C LYS A 175 -4.06 -30.52 -3.45
N ASP A 176 -3.53 -31.34 -2.54
CA ASP A 176 -4.22 -32.50 -1.98
C ASP A 176 -4.66 -32.21 -0.54
N TYR A 177 -5.98 -32.17 -0.33
CA TYR A 177 -6.58 -31.98 0.98
C TYR A 177 -6.25 -33.08 2.00
N ARG A 178 -5.84 -34.27 1.54
CA ARG A 178 -5.48 -35.38 2.43
C ARG A 178 -4.06 -35.29 2.97
N SER A 179 -3.23 -34.42 2.39
CA SER A 179 -1.85 -34.19 2.82
C SER A 179 -1.60 -32.69 2.91
N PRO A 180 -2.07 -32.03 3.99
CA PRO A 180 -1.95 -30.58 4.13
C PRO A 180 -0.48 -30.15 4.26
N ASP A 181 -0.14 -29.08 3.54
CA ASP A 181 1.17 -28.42 3.55
C ASP A 181 0.96 -27.03 4.20
N SER A 182 0.72 -27.03 5.50
CA SER A 182 0.31 -25.85 6.27
C SER A 182 1.51 -25.03 6.72
N HIS A 183 1.62 -23.80 6.22
CA HIS A 183 2.72 -22.87 6.56
C HIS A 183 2.20 -21.49 6.96
N TYR A 184 3.04 -20.70 7.63
CA TYR A 184 2.74 -19.30 7.96
C TYR A 184 3.43 -18.36 6.97
N PRO A 185 2.71 -17.87 5.94
CA PRO A 185 3.35 -17.17 4.86
C PRO A 185 3.81 -15.76 5.23
N ARG A 186 4.68 -15.24 4.36
CA ARG A 186 5.07 -13.84 4.35
C ARG A 186 4.84 -13.26 2.97
N LEU A 187 4.17 -12.11 2.91
CA LEU A 187 4.01 -11.33 1.69
C LEU A 187 4.96 -10.13 1.73
N GLU A 188 5.79 -10.00 0.71
CA GLU A 188 6.59 -8.80 0.48
C GLU A 188 6.01 -7.99 -0.67
N VAL A 189 5.83 -6.70 -0.44
CA VAL A 189 5.43 -5.72 -1.45
C VAL A 189 6.55 -4.71 -1.61
N THR A 190 7.08 -4.57 -2.82
CA THR A 190 8.13 -3.59 -3.13
C THR A 190 7.62 -2.64 -4.20
N ASN A 191 7.66 -1.34 -3.92
CA ASN A 191 7.25 -0.30 -4.85
C ASN A 191 8.49 0.40 -5.43
N MET A 192 8.49 0.60 -6.75
CA MET A 192 9.63 1.14 -7.49
C MET A 192 9.19 2.12 -8.57
N ASN A 193 10.15 2.88 -9.10
CA ASN A 193 9.96 3.82 -10.22
C ASN A 193 8.87 4.87 -9.94
N TYR A 194 8.78 5.32 -8.69
CA TYR A 194 7.82 6.35 -8.32
C TYR A 194 8.11 7.64 -9.10
N ASN A 195 7.08 8.24 -9.66
CA ASN A 195 7.19 9.55 -10.30
C ASN A 195 5.84 10.28 -10.31
N ARG A 196 5.90 11.57 -10.66
CA ARG A 196 4.74 12.48 -10.70
C ARG A 196 4.33 12.85 -12.12
N ASN A 197 4.77 12.09 -13.12
CA ASN A 197 4.41 12.36 -14.50
C ASN A 197 2.93 11.99 -14.73
N PRO A 198 2.18 12.76 -15.54
CA PRO A 198 0.83 12.42 -15.93
C PRO A 198 0.77 11.04 -16.60
N VAL A 199 -0.34 10.34 -16.39
CA VAL A 199 -0.66 9.08 -17.09
C VAL A 199 -1.78 9.33 -18.09
N LYS A 200 -2.02 8.37 -19.00
CA LYS A 200 -3.06 8.50 -20.03
C LYS A 200 -4.44 8.71 -19.40
N ALA A 201 -5.09 9.83 -19.74
CA ALA A 201 -6.41 10.18 -19.21
C ALA A 201 -7.50 9.12 -19.51
N SER A 202 -7.35 8.36 -20.60
CA SER A 202 -8.26 7.27 -20.97
C SER A 202 -8.42 6.21 -19.87
N ILE A 203 -7.40 6.00 -19.02
CA ILE A 203 -7.47 5.04 -17.89
C ILE A 203 -8.54 5.44 -16.87
N PHE A 204 -8.77 6.75 -16.70
CA PHE A 204 -9.75 7.27 -15.74
C PHE A 204 -11.10 7.59 -16.37
N ASN A 205 -11.30 7.26 -17.65
CA ASN A 205 -12.58 7.47 -18.30
C ASN A 205 -13.49 6.25 -18.07
N SER A 206 -14.57 6.42 -17.31
CA SER A 206 -15.54 5.36 -17.03
C SER A 206 -16.11 4.70 -18.29
N SER A 207 -16.25 5.45 -19.40
CA SER A 207 -16.77 4.90 -20.66
C SER A 207 -15.87 3.83 -21.28
N THR A 208 -14.60 3.77 -20.89
CA THR A 208 -13.70 2.67 -21.28
C THR A 208 -14.00 1.36 -20.58
N TYR A 209 -14.83 1.39 -19.53
CA TYR A 209 -15.24 0.24 -18.74
C TYR A 209 -16.73 -0.06 -18.92
N PHE A 210 -17.58 0.95 -18.75
CA PHE A 210 -19.04 0.82 -18.85
C PHE A 210 -19.71 2.16 -19.23
N THR A 211 -20.94 2.07 -19.72
CA THR A 211 -21.84 3.22 -19.90
C THR A 211 -23.18 2.98 -19.20
N ILE A 212 -23.90 4.05 -18.90
CA ILE A 212 -25.26 3.97 -18.34
C ILE A 212 -26.22 4.40 -19.44
N SER A 213 -27.09 3.49 -19.87
CA SER A 213 -28.16 3.78 -20.84
C SER A 213 -29.34 4.47 -20.14
N GLY A 214 -30.19 5.17 -20.91
CA GLY A 214 -31.32 5.97 -20.42
C GLY A 214 -32.32 5.24 -19.51
N LYS A 215 -32.29 3.90 -19.49
CA LYS A 215 -33.07 3.05 -18.55
C LYS A 215 -32.31 2.73 -17.25
N LYS A 216 -31.25 3.47 -16.90
CA LYS A 216 -30.31 3.17 -15.79
C LYS A 216 -29.62 1.80 -15.91
N GLN A 217 -29.65 1.20 -17.09
CA GLN A 217 -28.99 -0.07 -17.35
C GLN A 217 -27.50 0.16 -17.57
N ILE A 218 -26.68 -0.59 -16.85
CA ILE A 218 -25.24 -0.61 -17.07
C ILE A 218 -24.92 -1.48 -18.28
N ILE A 219 -24.13 -0.94 -19.21
CA ILE A 219 -23.66 -1.65 -20.41
C ILE A 219 -22.14 -1.67 -20.35
N LEU A 220 -21.56 -2.86 -20.24
CA LEU A 220 -20.12 -3.05 -20.24
C LEU A 220 -19.53 -2.76 -21.63
N SER A 221 -18.33 -2.16 -21.63
CA SER A 221 -17.54 -1.93 -22.84
C SER A 221 -17.12 -3.23 -23.52
N GLU A 222 -16.70 -3.17 -24.80
CA GLU A 222 -16.30 -4.36 -25.56
C GLU A 222 -15.18 -5.16 -24.85
N ARG A 223 -14.25 -4.49 -24.17
CA ARG A 223 -13.18 -5.17 -23.40
C ARG A 223 -13.70 -5.98 -22.21
N LEU A 224 -14.90 -5.69 -21.72
CA LEU A 224 -15.55 -6.37 -20.59
C LEU A 224 -16.84 -7.10 -20.99
N LYS A 225 -17.13 -7.28 -22.28
CA LYS A 225 -18.39 -7.86 -22.77
C LYS A 225 -18.67 -9.29 -22.29
N LYS A 226 -17.63 -10.04 -21.93
CA LYS A 226 -17.71 -11.40 -21.41
C LYS A 226 -17.73 -11.46 -19.87
N TYR A 227 -17.86 -10.32 -19.20
CA TYR A 227 -17.81 -10.21 -17.75
C TYR A 227 -19.22 -10.14 -17.19
N GLU A 228 -19.38 -10.71 -16.01
CA GLU A 228 -20.61 -10.63 -15.24
C GLU A 228 -20.52 -9.48 -14.23
N ILE A 229 -21.61 -8.71 -14.11
CA ILE A 229 -21.72 -7.68 -13.08
C ILE A 229 -22.16 -8.39 -11.79
N ILE A 230 -21.36 -8.24 -10.73
CA ILE A 230 -21.66 -8.77 -9.40
C ILE A 230 -22.07 -7.59 -8.51
N ASP A 231 -23.15 -7.77 -7.76
CA ASP A 231 -23.65 -6.81 -6.76
C ASP A 231 -22.85 -6.89 -5.45
#